data_AF-A0AAV8W545-F1
#
_entry.id   AF-A0AAV8W545-F1
#
_cell.length_a   1.000
_cell.length_b   1.000
_cell.length_c   1.000
_cell.angle_alpha   90.00
_cell.angle_beta   90.00
_cell.angle_gamma   90.00
#
_symmetry.space_group_name_H-M   'P 1'
#
loop_
_entity.id
_entity.type
_entity.pdbx_description
1 polymer ?
#
loop_
_entity_poly.entity_id
_entity_poly.type
_entity_poly.pdbx_seq_one_letter_code
_entity_poly.pdbx_strand_id
1 'polypeptide(L)'
;METEPPAKPDESDCCNSGCNPCILDVYEEQLKKYKREIKSSAASAATANCILPTRDSVDISVKYNEIVHTKKLEYDDIKTYLKDKYETTNVNVLICGSDNFMEDIKNLVLRCSMVEENGA
;
A
#
# COMPACT_ATOMS: atom_id res chain seq x y z
N MET A 1 -7.89 -31.97 -2.69
CA MET A 1 -6.97 -32.09 -1.54
C MET A 1 -7.26 -30.86 -0.68
N GLU A 2 -8.21 -30.98 0.23
CA GLU A 2 -8.49 -29.92 1.20
C GLU A 2 -7.32 -29.89 2.18
N THR A 3 -6.56 -28.81 2.19
CA THR A 3 -5.62 -28.56 3.27
C THR A 3 -6.46 -28.14 4.47
N GLU A 4 -6.36 -28.88 5.57
CA GLU A 4 -7.01 -28.54 6.82
C GLU A 4 -6.07 -27.67 7.68
N PRO A 5 -6.58 -26.65 8.39
CA PRO A 5 -5.74 -25.80 9.22
C PRO A 5 -5.12 -26.63 10.37
N PRO A 6 -3.84 -26.39 10.71
CA PRO A 6 -3.20 -27.10 11.81
C PRO A 6 -3.92 -26.78 13.13
N ALA A 7 -4.13 -27.81 13.95
CA ALA A 7 -4.70 -27.64 15.29
C ALA A 7 -3.69 -26.93 16.20
N LYS A 8 -4.17 -25.92 16.94
CA LYS A 8 -3.32 -25.18 17.89
C LYS A 8 -2.99 -26.09 19.08
N PRO A 9 -1.71 -26.22 19.49
CA PRO A 9 -1.34 -26.97 20.69
C PRO A 9 -1.89 -26.27 21.94
N ASP A 10 -2.29 -27.07 22.92
CA ASP A 10 -2.72 -26.58 24.24
C ASP A 10 -1.51 -26.22 25.11
N GLU A 11 -1.71 -25.38 26.13
CA GLU A 11 -0.65 -25.01 27.08
C GLU A 11 -0.07 -26.22 27.82
N SER A 12 -0.88 -27.28 28.00
CA SER A 12 -0.46 -28.54 28.60
C SER A 12 0.50 -29.36 27.73
N ASP A 13 0.53 -29.11 26.42
CA ASP A 13 1.45 -29.75 25.47
C ASP A 13 2.83 -29.05 25.49
N CYS A 14 2.90 -27.84 26.07
CA CYS A 14 4.14 -27.11 26.26
C CYS A 14 4.89 -27.62 27.49
N CYS A 15 6.05 -28.26 27.26
CA CYS A 15 6.95 -28.74 28.31
C CYS A 15 7.54 -27.61 29.20
N ASN A 16 7.35 -26.32 28.84
CA ASN A 16 7.83 -25.13 29.56
C ASN A 16 9.34 -25.11 29.91
N SER A 17 10.11 -26.05 29.35
CA SER A 17 11.52 -26.29 29.68
C SER A 17 12.46 -25.75 28.60
N GLY A 18 11.94 -24.97 27.63
CA GLY A 18 12.74 -24.41 26.54
C GLY A 18 13.26 -25.47 25.56
N CYS A 19 12.48 -26.51 25.26
CA CYS A 19 12.84 -27.57 24.31
C CYS A 19 13.00 -27.02 22.89
N ASN A 20 13.96 -27.57 22.12
CA ASN A 20 14.16 -27.26 20.70
C ASN A 20 14.15 -28.56 19.88
N PRO A 21 13.24 -28.74 18.90
CA PRO A 21 12.21 -27.78 18.47
C PRO A 21 11.05 -27.66 19.47
N CYS A 22 10.57 -26.44 19.72
CA CYS A 22 9.40 -26.21 20.55
C CYS A 22 8.13 -26.62 19.78
N ILE A 23 7.10 -27.14 20.47
CA ILE A 23 5.82 -27.47 19.84
C ILE A 23 5.19 -26.25 19.13
N LEU A 24 5.42 -25.06 19.70
CA LEU A 24 4.98 -23.80 19.11
C LEU A 24 5.70 -23.52 17.78
N ASP A 25 7.02 -23.76 17.71
CA ASP A 25 7.80 -23.58 16.48
C ASP A 25 7.30 -24.49 15.36
N VAL A 26 7.00 -25.75 15.69
CA VAL A 26 6.45 -26.74 14.76
C VAL A 26 5.08 -26.31 14.25
N TYR A 27 4.21 -25.84 15.15
CA TYR A 27 2.88 -25.33 14.80
C TYR A 27 2.96 -24.11 13.87
N GLU A 28 3.84 -23.15 14.15
CA GLU A 28 4.01 -21.95 13.32
C GLU A 28 4.50 -22.31 11.90
N GLU A 29 5.41 -23.28 11.78
CA GLU A 29 5.87 -23.75 10.49
C GLU A 29 4.73 -24.39 9.67
N GLN A 30 3.92 -25.22 10.30
CA GLN A 30 2.74 -25.85 9.66
C GLN A 30 1.71 -24.79 9.24
N LEU A 31 1.44 -23.80 10.08
CA LEU A 31 0.52 -22.70 9.79
C LEU A 31 1.00 -21.87 8.58
N LYS A 32 2.31 -21.66 8.47
CA LYS A 32 2.91 -20.93 7.34
C LYS A 32 2.77 -21.69 6.02
N LYS A 33 2.92 -23.03 6.05
CA LYS A 33 2.68 -23.89 4.87
C LYS A 33 1.21 -23.83 4.44
N TYR A 34 0.29 -24.03 5.39
CA TYR A 34 -1.15 -23.94 5.14
C TYR A 34 -1.57 -22.60 4.50
N LYS A 35 -1.15 -21.47 5.08
CA LYS A 35 -1.46 -20.14 4.54
C LYS A 35 -0.96 -19.94 3.10
N ARG A 36 0.21 -20.51 2.76
CA ARG A 36 0.78 -20.44 1.42
C ARG A 36 -0.08 -21.19 0.40
N GLU A 37 -0.61 -22.35 0.78
CA GLU A 37 -1.43 -23.20 -0.09
C GLU A 37 -2.84 -22.61 -0.34
N ILE A 38 -3.47 -22.05 0.70
CA ILE A 38 -4.78 -21.37 0.57
C ILE A 38 -4.66 -20.12 -0.32
N LYS A 39 -3.59 -19.33 -0.16
CA LYS A 39 -3.34 -18.12 -0.99
C LYS A 39 -3.17 -18.46 -2.47
N SER A 40 -2.63 -19.63 -2.79
CA SER A 40 -2.48 -20.09 -4.17
C SER A 40 -3.80 -20.53 -4.81
N SER A 41 -4.79 -20.93 -4.02
CA SER A 41 -6.02 -21.58 -4.50
C SER A 41 -7.25 -20.66 -4.51
N ALA A 42 -7.26 -19.57 -3.73
CA ALA A 42 -8.38 -18.62 -3.65
C ALA A 42 -8.43 -17.57 -4.78
N ALA A 43 -7.68 -17.73 -5.87
CA ALA A 43 -7.52 -16.72 -6.91
C ALA A 43 -8.63 -16.67 -8.00
N SER A 44 -9.74 -17.40 -7.84
CA SER A 44 -10.80 -17.42 -8.86
C SER A 44 -12.22 -17.59 -8.28
N ALA A 45 -12.81 -16.53 -7.73
CA ALA A 45 -14.25 -16.28 -7.75
C ALA A 45 -14.61 -15.00 -6.97
N ALA A 46 -14.97 -13.92 -7.68
CA ALA A 46 -16.09 -13.02 -7.33
C ALA A 46 -16.13 -11.82 -8.30
N THR A 47 -17.05 -11.87 -9.24
CA THR A 47 -17.51 -10.71 -10.03
C THR A 47 -18.56 -9.95 -9.22
N ALA A 48 -18.60 -8.64 -9.46
CA ALA A 48 -19.68 -7.68 -9.21
C ALA A 48 -19.67 -6.93 -7.86
N ASN A 49 -19.23 -5.68 -7.99
CA ASN A 49 -19.82 -4.50 -7.37
C ASN A 49 -19.56 -4.24 -5.87
N CYS A 50 -18.29 -4.28 -5.53
CA CYS A 50 -17.63 -3.31 -4.66
C CYS A 50 -16.17 -3.25 -5.13
N ILE A 51 -15.49 -2.10 -5.01
CA ILE A 51 -14.09 -1.94 -5.43
C ILE A 51 -13.25 -2.94 -4.62
N LEU A 52 -12.98 -4.11 -5.20
CA LEU A 52 -12.20 -5.18 -4.58
C LEU A 52 -10.71 -4.92 -4.80
N PRO A 53 -9.85 -5.28 -3.84
CA PRO A 53 -8.44 -4.95 -3.86
C PRO A 53 -7.75 -5.76 -4.96
N THR A 54 -7.32 -5.08 -6.02
CA THR A 54 -6.38 -5.64 -6.99
C THR A 54 -5.01 -5.76 -6.32
N ARG A 55 -4.42 -6.96 -6.44
CA ARG A 55 -3.19 -7.55 -5.86
C ARG A 55 -1.87 -6.72 -5.74
N ASP A 56 -1.93 -5.40 -5.76
CA ASP A 56 -0.82 -4.47 -5.48
C ASP A 56 -1.17 -3.42 -4.39
N SER A 57 -2.30 -3.57 -3.70
CA SER A 57 -2.73 -2.62 -2.67
C SER A 57 -1.94 -2.82 -1.37
N VAL A 58 -0.88 -2.03 -1.19
CA VAL A 58 -0.47 -1.64 0.16
C VAL A 58 -1.70 -1.02 0.83
N ASP A 59 -2.20 -1.62 1.90
CA ASP A 59 -3.24 -1.05 2.75
C ASP A 59 -2.64 0.18 3.44
N ILE A 60 -2.66 1.32 2.75
CA ILE A 60 -2.21 2.58 3.31
C ILE A 60 -3.38 3.08 4.15
N SER A 61 -3.35 2.74 5.43
CA SER A 61 -4.25 3.32 6.43
C SER A 61 -4.02 4.83 6.46
N VAL A 62 -4.89 5.56 5.76
CA VAL A 62 -4.97 7.03 5.80
C VAL A 62 -5.41 7.43 7.21
N LYS A 63 -4.43 7.81 8.04
CA LYS A 63 -4.67 8.26 9.42
C LYS A 63 -5.16 9.70 9.46
N TYR A 64 -4.84 10.48 8.44
CA TYR A 64 -5.19 11.89 8.35
C TYR A 64 -6.06 12.13 7.10
N ASN A 65 -6.64 13.33 7.00
CA ASN A 65 -7.38 13.77 5.81
C ASN A 65 -6.40 14.14 4.68
N GLU A 66 -5.61 13.16 4.26
CA GLU A 66 -4.55 13.27 3.25
C GLU A 66 -4.99 12.62 1.94
N ILE A 67 -4.43 13.12 0.82
CA ILE A 67 -4.64 12.54 -0.50
C ILE A 67 -3.48 11.59 -0.78
N VAL A 68 -3.79 10.29 -0.93
CA VAL A 68 -2.81 9.25 -1.22
C VAL A 68 -2.96 8.79 -2.66
N HIS A 69 -1.87 8.90 -3.42
CA HIS A 69 -1.78 8.33 -4.76
C HIS A 69 -1.00 7.01 -4.71
N THR A 70 -1.60 5.93 -5.21
CA THR A 70 -0.95 4.61 -5.29
C THR A 70 -0.08 4.42 -6.53
N LYS A 71 0.13 5.49 -7.31
CA LYS A 71 0.93 5.55 -8.53
C LYS A 71 1.97 6.66 -8.43
N LYS A 72 2.99 6.63 -9.30
CA LYS A 72 3.91 7.77 -9.46
C LYS A 72 3.08 9.01 -9.81
N LEU A 73 3.32 10.11 -9.09
CA LEU A 73 2.65 11.38 -9.35
C LEU A 73 2.97 11.87 -10.76
N GLU A 74 1.92 12.16 -11.53
CA GLU A 74 2.03 12.70 -12.88
C GLU A 74 1.72 14.20 -12.92
N TYR A 75 2.05 14.83 -14.05
CA TYR A 75 1.84 16.26 -14.26
C TYR A 75 0.39 16.68 -14.04
N ASP A 76 -0.56 15.88 -14.52
CA ASP A 76 -1.98 16.20 -14.43
C ASP A 76 -2.52 16.15 -12.99
N ASP A 77 -2.04 15.17 -12.19
CA ASP A 77 -2.43 15.04 -10.77
C ASP A 77 -2.01 16.30 -9.99
N ILE A 78 -0.75 16.74 -10.18
CA ILE A 78 -0.20 17.90 -9.49
C ILE A 78 -0.80 19.21 -10.05
N LYS A 79 -1.03 19.30 -11.36
CA LYS A 79 -1.68 20.46 -11.98
C LYS A 79 -3.11 20.66 -11.47
N THR A 80 -3.89 19.58 -11.38
CA THR A 80 -5.27 19.63 -10.87
C THR A 80 -5.29 20.05 -9.41
N TYR A 81 -4.40 19.47 -8.59
CA TYR A 81 -4.29 19.83 -7.18
C TYR A 81 -3.89 21.29 -6.98
N LEU A 82 -2.92 21.78 -7.75
CA LEU A 82 -2.46 23.15 -7.63
C LEU A 82 -3.46 24.16 -8.20
N LYS A 83 -4.16 23.86 -9.32
CA LYS A 83 -5.19 24.74 -9.90
C LYS A 83 -6.29 25.07 -8.91
N ASP A 84 -6.77 24.07 -8.16
CA ASP A 84 -7.75 24.25 -7.08
C ASP A 84 -7.28 25.24 -6.00
N LYS A 85 -5.95 25.36 -5.79
CA LYS A 85 -5.34 26.19 -4.74
C LYS A 85 -4.81 27.55 -5.24
N TYR A 86 -4.40 27.66 -6.51
CA TYR A 86 -3.85 28.90 -7.10
C TYR A 86 -4.87 30.03 -7.17
N GLU A 87 -6.15 29.72 -7.29
CA GLU A 87 -7.20 30.71 -7.52
C GLU A 87 -7.42 31.65 -6.31
N THR A 88 -6.86 31.31 -5.15
CA THR A 88 -7.12 32.02 -3.89
C THR A 88 -5.87 32.64 -3.25
N THR A 89 -4.67 32.08 -3.44
CA THR A 89 -3.45 32.57 -2.78
C THR A 89 -2.15 32.21 -3.52
N ASN A 90 -1.05 32.88 -3.16
CA ASN A 90 0.29 32.48 -3.56
C ASN A 90 0.67 31.15 -2.86
N VAL A 91 0.98 30.10 -3.63
CA VAL A 91 1.24 28.76 -3.11
C VAL A 91 2.73 28.54 -2.89
N ASN A 92 3.12 28.12 -1.68
CA ASN A 92 4.48 27.67 -1.40
C ASN A 92 4.51 26.14 -1.24
N VAL A 93 5.43 25.47 -1.94
CA VAL A 93 5.51 24.01 -2.00
C VAL A 93 6.82 23.53 -1.37
N LEU A 94 6.73 22.72 -0.32
CA LEU A 94 7.87 22.05 0.31
C LEU A 94 7.94 20.59 -0.16
N ILE A 95 9.09 20.18 -0.68
CA ILE A 95 9.33 18.82 -1.15
C ILE A 95 10.53 18.27 -0.39
N CYS A 96 10.40 17.07 0.18
CA CYS A 96 11.47 16.36 0.86
C CYS A 96 11.55 14.92 0.31
N GLY A 97 12.77 14.43 0.09
CA GLY A 97 13.03 13.11 -0.48
C GLY A 97 14.46 13.01 -1.04
N SER A 98 14.70 12.03 -1.89
CA SER A 98 15.95 11.88 -2.64
C SER A 98 16.16 13.00 -3.67
N ASP A 99 17.40 13.26 -4.06
CA ASP A 99 17.75 14.30 -5.05
C ASP A 99 17.01 14.13 -6.39
N ASN A 100 16.98 12.91 -6.94
CA ASN A 100 16.24 12.60 -8.18
C ASN A 100 14.75 12.92 -8.06
N PHE A 101 14.12 12.49 -6.96
CA PHE A 101 12.70 12.79 -6.70
C PHE A 101 12.45 14.29 -6.58
N MET A 102 13.34 15.01 -5.88
CA MET A 102 13.23 16.44 -5.70
C MET A 102 13.34 17.18 -7.04
N GLU A 103 14.27 16.78 -7.91
CA GLU A 103 14.43 17.34 -9.25
C GLU A 103 13.21 17.05 -10.15
N ASP A 104 12.72 15.81 -10.16
CA ASP A 104 11.52 15.40 -10.90
C ASP A 104 10.30 16.26 -10.51
N ILE A 105 9.99 16.34 -9.21
CA ILE A 105 8.80 17.08 -8.74
C ILE A 105 8.99 18.59 -8.93
N LYS A 106 10.20 19.13 -8.71
CA LYS A 106 10.48 20.55 -8.96
C LYS A 106 10.24 20.90 -10.43
N ASN A 107 10.73 20.08 -11.36
CA ASN A 107 10.49 20.29 -12.80
C ASN A 107 9.00 20.21 -13.14
N LEU A 108 8.26 19.30 -12.50
CA LEU A 108 6.83 19.13 -12.71
C LEU A 108 6.02 20.34 -12.22
N VAL A 109 6.33 20.84 -11.02
CA VAL A 109 5.68 22.01 -10.41
C VAL A 109 6.01 23.27 -11.21
N LEU A 110 7.27 23.46 -11.63
CA LEU A 110 7.66 24.60 -12.47
C LEU A 110 6.93 24.60 -13.82
N ARG A 111 6.75 23.43 -14.45
CA ARG A 111 5.92 23.31 -15.66
C ARG A 111 4.45 23.64 -15.43
N CYS A 112 3.95 23.48 -14.20
CA CYS A 112 2.57 23.90 -13.86
C CYS A 112 2.50 25.42 -13.67
N SER A 113 3.54 26.05 -13.11
CA SER A 113 3.63 27.51 -13.02
C SER A 113 3.72 28.19 -14.40
N MET A 114 4.19 27.49 -15.42
CA MET A 114 4.24 27.96 -16.81
C MET A 114 2.97 27.64 -17.61
N VAL A 115 1.78 27.59 -16.96
CA VAL A 115 0.52 27.61 -17.71
C VAL A 115 0.40 28.98 -18.37
N GLU A 116 0.76 28.94 -19.64
CA GLU A 116 0.62 29.91 -20.71
C GLU A 116 -0.62 30.80 -20.56
N GLU A 117 -0.40 32.11 -20.72
CA GLU A 117 -1.42 33.04 -21.19
C GLU A 117 -1.91 32.60 -22.58
N ASN A 118 -2.74 31.56 -22.65
CA ASN A 118 -3.52 31.28 -23.86
C ASN A 118 -4.70 32.25 -23.86
N GLY A 119 -4.43 33.45 -24.36
CA GLY A 119 -5.45 34.35 -24.85
C GLY A 119 -6.16 33.73 -26.06
N ALA A 120 -7.48 33.67 -25.96
CA ALA A 120 -8.42 33.71 -27.09
C ALA A 120 -9.75 34.27 -26.56
#